data_AF-F9W583-F1
#
_entry.id   AF-F9W583-F1
#
_cell.length_a   1.000
_cell.length_b   1.000
_cell.length_c   1.000
_cell.angle_alpha   90.00
_cell.angle_beta   90.00
_cell.angle_gamma   90.00
#
_symmetry.space_group_name_H-M   'P 1'
#
loop_
_entity.id
_entity.type
_entity.pdbx_description
1 polymer ?
#
loop_
_entity_poly.entity_id
_entity_poly.type
_entity_poly.pdbx_seq_one_letter_code
_entity_poly.pdbx_strand_id
1 'polypeptide(L)'
;MCVVSDNAFRFFLLCLCTALCGVFPSPVTRVIGSQPDAGEEAILLEQMMAQSFSVSVMSGRYGVFNASLILSGSTNFPAIVHGELIPVGTQRIESDGQQTLEHFLHPRSLLGEPVPGISDEAHPSLLSINIKMDFYGASEGMFSAWSLPSHGRALQDRLAALEEKDVKPTVLAGFSFYPEAPNASRFSLNDILSAARMASGDIVMEDGEKGTYTFSFLSDHEFTLMVRLAGDSASAADNLWVHGYTAPNMELFPRPGQEKLPVWWIWALQGVWVVLLLLQFRSLYVNSQAPGGRQNQKKGQTLDAIKEKKNK
;
A
#
# COMPACT_ATOMS: atom_id res chain seq x y z
N MET A 1 59.83 24.89 -0.53
CA MET A 1 58.98 25.93 0.08
C MET A 1 58.17 26.59 -1.02
N CYS A 2 56.92 26.17 -1.23
CA CYS A 2 56.00 26.85 -2.15
C CYS A 2 55.08 27.72 -1.30
N VAL A 3 55.31 29.02 -1.32
CA VAL A 3 54.40 30.01 -0.74
C VAL A 3 53.23 30.14 -1.69
N VAL A 4 52.18 29.36 -1.49
CA VAL A 4 50.89 29.63 -2.11
C VAL A 4 50.42 30.94 -1.50
N SER A 5 50.43 32.01 -2.32
CA SER A 5 50.14 33.35 -1.83
C SER A 5 48.73 33.41 -1.23
N ASP A 6 48.61 34.10 -0.11
CA ASP A 6 47.35 34.38 0.61
C ASP A 6 46.27 34.99 -0.31
N ASN A 7 46.70 35.58 -1.43
CA ASN A 7 45.84 36.14 -2.47
C ASN A 7 45.10 35.05 -3.27
N ALA A 8 45.70 33.87 -3.50
CA ALA A 8 45.03 32.79 -4.22
C ALA A 8 43.87 32.19 -3.40
N PHE A 9 44.04 32.09 -2.08
CA PHE A 9 42.98 31.64 -1.18
C PHE A 9 41.84 32.67 -1.07
N ARG A 10 42.18 33.96 -0.99
CA ARG A 10 41.19 35.05 -1.00
C ARG A 10 40.43 35.13 -2.32
N PHE A 11 41.08 34.90 -3.46
CA PHE A 11 40.43 34.86 -4.76
C PHE A 11 39.48 33.68 -4.89
N PHE A 12 39.89 32.50 -4.40
CA PHE A 12 39.04 31.31 -4.39
C PHE A 12 37.82 31.47 -3.48
N LEU A 13 37.97 32.14 -2.33
CA LEU A 13 36.88 32.45 -1.41
C LEU A 13 35.90 33.48 -1.99
N LEU A 14 36.41 34.49 -2.70
CA LEU A 14 35.60 35.48 -3.41
C LEU A 14 34.80 34.84 -4.56
N CYS A 15 35.43 33.97 -5.35
CA CYS A 15 34.75 33.22 -6.41
C CYS A 15 33.66 32.28 -5.87
N LEU A 16 33.90 31.65 -4.71
CA LEU A 16 32.91 30.78 -4.05
C LEU A 16 31.72 31.60 -3.52
N CYS A 17 31.95 32.79 -2.96
CA CYS A 17 30.87 33.68 -2.50
C CYS A 17 30.06 34.26 -3.67
N THR A 18 30.68 34.58 -4.81
CA THR A 18 29.94 35.04 -6.01
C THR A 18 29.15 33.92 -6.67
N ALA A 19 29.62 32.66 -6.60
CA ALA A 19 28.88 31.51 -7.10
C ALA A 19 27.67 31.16 -6.21
N LEU A 20 27.75 31.41 -4.90
CA LEU A 20 26.65 31.21 -3.95
C LEU A 20 25.60 32.33 -3.95
N CYS A 21 25.97 33.56 -4.34
CA CYS A 21 25.02 34.68 -4.44
C CYS A 21 24.35 34.83 -5.82
N GLY A 22 24.83 34.12 -6.85
CA GLY A 22 24.37 34.29 -8.24
C GLY A 22 23.14 33.48 -8.67
N VAL A 23 22.57 32.65 -7.79
CA VAL A 23 21.40 31.81 -8.12
C VAL A 23 20.27 32.04 -7.11
N PHE A 24 19.75 33.26 -7.06
CA PHE A 24 18.43 33.52 -6.48
C PHE A 24 17.51 34.01 -7.61
N PRO A 25 16.63 33.18 -8.18
CA PRO A 25 15.44 33.73 -8.80
C PRO A 25 14.59 34.36 -7.69
N SER A 26 14.18 35.61 -7.88
CA SER A 26 13.30 36.33 -6.96
C SER A 26 12.12 35.45 -6.51
N PRO A 27 11.73 35.44 -5.22
CA PRO A 27 10.47 34.83 -4.85
C PRO A 27 9.36 35.68 -5.47
N VAL A 28 8.66 35.13 -6.46
CA VAL A 28 7.32 35.62 -6.80
C VAL A 28 6.47 35.33 -5.58
N THR A 29 6.25 36.36 -4.76
CA THR A 29 5.26 36.33 -3.69
C THR A 29 3.89 36.19 -4.34
N ARG A 30 3.47 34.94 -4.59
CA ARG A 30 2.04 34.66 -4.72
C ARG A 30 1.46 34.87 -3.32
N VAL A 31 0.75 35.99 -3.19
CA VAL A 31 -0.22 36.21 -2.13
C VAL A 31 -1.05 34.93 -2.01
N ILE A 32 -0.95 34.27 -0.85
CA ILE A 32 -1.90 33.25 -0.42
C ILE A 32 -3.21 33.99 -0.19
N GLY A 33 -3.93 34.23 -1.28
CA GLY A 33 -5.34 34.53 -1.26
C GLY A 33 -6.04 33.19 -1.11
N SER A 34 -6.46 32.90 0.12
CA SER A 34 -7.53 31.98 0.49
C SER A 34 -7.85 30.92 -0.58
N GLN A 35 -7.16 29.79 -0.47
CA GLN A 35 -7.62 28.54 -1.05
C GLN A 35 -9.08 28.33 -0.59
N PRO A 36 -9.99 28.00 -1.52
CA PRO A 36 -11.38 27.81 -1.18
C PRO A 36 -11.49 26.65 -0.19
N ASP A 37 -12.47 26.69 0.70
CA ASP A 37 -13.06 25.51 1.33
C ASP A 37 -13.55 24.57 0.21
N ALA A 38 -12.62 23.81 -0.38
CA ALA A 38 -12.94 22.64 -1.17
C ALA A 38 -13.17 21.54 -0.14
N GLY A 39 -14.45 21.25 0.14
CA GLY A 39 -14.81 20.10 0.98
C GLY A 39 -14.02 18.89 0.52
N GLU A 40 -13.41 18.19 1.47
CA GLU A 40 -12.78 16.89 1.24
C GLU A 40 -13.77 16.03 0.45
N GLU A 41 -13.51 15.84 -0.84
CA GLU A 41 -14.36 15.05 -1.72
C GLU A 41 -14.23 13.61 -1.24
N ALA A 42 -15.18 13.19 -0.40
CA ALA A 42 -15.17 11.85 0.18
C ALA A 42 -15.17 10.82 -0.96
N ILE A 43 -14.18 9.93 -0.93
CA ILE A 43 -14.02 8.91 -1.97
C ILE A 43 -15.25 8.02 -1.97
N LEU A 44 -15.80 7.82 -3.16
CA LEU A 44 -17.02 7.04 -3.34
C LEU A 44 -16.71 5.55 -3.15
N LEU A 45 -17.63 4.83 -2.50
CA LEU A 45 -17.46 3.41 -2.16
C LEU A 45 -17.19 2.57 -3.41
N GLU A 46 -17.91 2.83 -4.50
CA GLU A 46 -17.74 2.13 -5.78
C GLU A 46 -16.34 2.33 -6.38
N GLN A 47 -15.71 3.50 -6.19
CA GLN A 47 -14.35 3.77 -6.65
C GLN A 47 -13.33 3.02 -5.80
N MET A 48 -13.57 2.94 -4.49
CA MET A 48 -12.75 2.13 -3.59
C MET A 48 -12.86 0.63 -3.91
N MET A 49 -14.06 0.16 -4.28
CA MET A 49 -14.28 -1.25 -4.64
C MET A 49 -13.76 -1.61 -6.03
N ALA A 50 -13.81 -0.70 -7.01
CA ALA A 50 -13.42 -0.93 -8.39
C ALA A 50 -11.89 -0.98 -8.59
N GLN A 51 -11.24 -1.93 -7.92
CA GLN A 51 -9.81 -2.18 -7.98
C GLN A 51 -9.51 -3.69 -8.03
N SER A 52 -8.29 -4.03 -8.46
CA SER A 52 -7.80 -5.41 -8.38
C SER A 52 -7.07 -5.63 -7.05
N PHE A 53 -7.47 -6.67 -6.31
CA PHE A 53 -6.89 -7.06 -5.04
C PHE A 53 -6.21 -8.43 -5.13
N SER A 54 -5.05 -8.55 -4.50
CA SER A 54 -4.49 -9.83 -4.11
C SER A 54 -5.16 -10.28 -2.83
N VAL A 55 -5.77 -11.46 -2.85
CA VAL A 55 -6.59 -11.97 -1.77
C VAL A 55 -6.03 -13.27 -1.24
N SER A 56 -5.96 -13.40 0.07
CA SER A 56 -5.71 -14.66 0.77
C SER A 56 -7.00 -15.13 1.43
N VAL A 57 -7.34 -16.39 1.20
CA VAL A 57 -8.57 -17.02 1.67
C VAL A 57 -8.20 -18.18 2.58
N MET A 58 -8.75 -18.18 3.79
CA MET A 58 -8.63 -19.26 4.77
C MET A 58 -10.03 -19.82 5.04
N SER A 59 -10.24 -21.09 4.71
CA SER A 59 -11.48 -21.84 4.92
C SER A 59 -11.23 -23.02 5.84
N GLY A 60 -12.18 -23.30 6.73
CA GLY A 60 -12.17 -24.52 7.52
C GLY A 60 -12.20 -25.78 6.65
N ARG A 61 -12.96 -25.74 5.54
CA ARG A 61 -13.17 -26.87 4.63
C ARG A 61 -12.14 -26.99 3.51
N TYR A 62 -11.63 -25.86 3.02
CA TYR A 62 -10.73 -25.82 1.86
C TYR A 62 -9.30 -25.37 2.21
N GLY A 63 -8.95 -25.24 3.49
CA GLY A 63 -7.60 -24.81 3.86
C GLY A 63 -7.31 -23.38 3.39
N VAL A 64 -6.06 -23.11 3.00
CA VAL A 64 -5.60 -21.76 2.67
C VAL A 64 -5.21 -21.67 1.20
N PHE A 65 -5.68 -20.65 0.50
CA PHE A 65 -5.29 -20.38 -0.88
C PHE A 65 -5.26 -18.89 -1.19
N ASN A 66 -4.56 -18.53 -2.28
CA ASN A 66 -4.52 -17.17 -2.78
C ASN A 66 -5.37 -17.03 -4.04
N ALA A 67 -5.89 -15.84 -4.25
CA ALA A 67 -6.68 -15.49 -5.42
C ALA A 67 -6.42 -14.03 -5.82
N SER A 68 -6.70 -13.70 -7.07
CA SER A 68 -6.86 -12.33 -7.54
C SER A 68 -8.35 -12.01 -7.61
N LEU A 69 -8.77 -10.95 -6.91
CA LEU A 69 -10.12 -10.40 -6.97
C LEU A 69 -10.09 -9.17 -7.86
N ILE A 70 -10.70 -9.24 -9.02
CA ILE A 70 -10.67 -8.17 -10.01
C ILE A 70 -12.04 -7.55 -10.03
N LEU A 71 -12.13 -6.30 -9.58
CA LEU A 71 -13.37 -5.54 -9.53
C LEU A 71 -13.24 -4.29 -10.40
N SER A 72 -14.24 -4.04 -11.23
CA SER A 72 -14.27 -2.94 -12.18
C SER A 72 -15.64 -2.28 -12.18
N GLY A 73 -15.65 -0.95 -12.09
CA GLY A 73 -16.87 -0.16 -12.23
C GLY A 73 -17.41 -0.23 -13.67
N SER A 74 -18.73 -0.31 -13.80
CA SER A 74 -19.39 -0.27 -15.11
C SER A 74 -19.35 1.14 -15.70
N THR A 75 -18.93 1.24 -16.96
CA THR A 75 -18.88 2.51 -17.70
C THR A 75 -20.27 3.08 -17.96
N ASN A 76 -21.26 2.21 -18.17
CA ASN A 76 -22.63 2.60 -18.49
C ASN A 76 -23.50 2.79 -17.23
N PHE A 77 -23.15 2.13 -16.13
CA PHE A 77 -23.92 2.14 -14.89
C PHE A 77 -23.00 2.36 -13.68
N PRO A 78 -22.67 3.61 -13.33
CA PRO A 78 -21.68 3.93 -12.29
C PRO A 78 -21.97 3.33 -10.90
N ALA A 79 -23.22 2.99 -10.62
CA ALA A 79 -23.65 2.31 -9.39
C ALA A 79 -23.37 0.79 -9.40
N ILE A 80 -22.78 0.23 -10.46
CA ILE A 80 -22.55 -1.21 -10.60
C ILE A 80 -21.05 -1.49 -10.73
N VAL A 81 -20.56 -2.41 -9.89
CA VAL A 81 -19.22 -2.97 -9.97
C VAL A 81 -19.35 -4.45 -10.35
N HIS A 82 -18.58 -4.88 -11.34
CA HIS A 82 -18.51 -6.26 -11.78
C HIS A 82 -17.13 -6.82 -11.51
N GLY A 83 -17.02 -8.14 -11.40
CA GLY A 83 -15.72 -8.73 -11.25
C GLY A 83 -15.69 -10.23 -11.23
N GLU A 84 -14.50 -10.73 -10.95
CA GLU A 84 -14.24 -12.15 -10.82
C GLU A 84 -13.19 -12.44 -9.74
N LEU A 85 -13.31 -13.62 -9.12
CA LEU A 85 -12.33 -14.16 -8.20
C LEU A 85 -11.60 -15.31 -8.88
N ILE A 86 -10.29 -15.18 -9.01
CA ILE A 86 -9.44 -16.09 -9.80
C ILE A 86 -8.40 -16.71 -8.87
N PRO A 87 -8.44 -18.01 -8.59
CA PRO A 87 -7.40 -18.66 -7.79
C PRO A 87 -6.03 -18.55 -8.47
N VAL A 88 -4.98 -18.42 -7.65
CA VAL A 88 -3.59 -18.34 -8.13
C VAL A 88 -2.66 -19.22 -7.31
N GLY A 89 -1.67 -19.80 -7.96
CA GLY A 89 -0.63 -20.60 -7.31
C GLY A 89 -1.15 -21.95 -6.82
N THR A 90 -0.93 -22.28 -5.54
CA THR A 90 -1.31 -23.58 -4.99
C THR A 90 -2.13 -23.45 -3.72
N GLN A 91 -3.05 -24.39 -3.54
CA GLN A 91 -3.83 -24.52 -2.32
C GLN A 91 -3.03 -25.30 -1.27
N ARG A 92 -3.01 -24.78 -0.04
CA ARG A 92 -2.40 -25.41 1.11
C ARG A 92 -3.46 -26.09 1.97
N ILE A 93 -3.27 -27.40 2.15
CA ILE A 93 -4.10 -28.25 3.00
C ILE A 93 -3.33 -28.55 4.28
N GLU A 94 -3.93 -28.24 5.44
CA GLU A 94 -3.31 -28.35 6.76
C GLU A 94 -3.90 -29.48 7.61
N SER A 95 -5.05 -30.02 7.22
CA SER A 95 -5.75 -31.05 8.00
C SER A 95 -6.37 -32.11 7.09
N ASP A 96 -6.39 -33.36 7.54
CA ASP A 96 -6.90 -34.51 6.76
C ASP A 96 -8.38 -34.40 6.36
N GLY A 97 -9.14 -33.51 7.00
CA GLY A 97 -10.54 -33.23 6.65
C GLY A 97 -10.75 -32.17 5.57
N GLN A 98 -9.69 -31.48 5.13
CA GLN A 98 -9.78 -30.42 4.12
C GLN A 98 -9.71 -30.98 2.69
N GLN A 99 -10.38 -30.31 1.76
CA GLN A 99 -10.52 -30.76 0.38
C GLN A 99 -9.90 -29.77 -0.60
N THR A 100 -9.30 -30.28 -1.68
CA THR A 100 -8.80 -29.46 -2.78
C THR A 100 -9.97 -28.92 -3.61
N LEU A 101 -9.96 -27.63 -3.93
CA LEU A 101 -10.91 -27.04 -4.88
C LEU A 101 -10.57 -27.50 -6.31
N GLU A 102 -11.59 -27.87 -7.08
CA GLU A 102 -11.40 -28.36 -8.45
C GLU A 102 -10.68 -27.38 -9.38
N HIS A 103 -10.80 -26.08 -9.11
CA HIS A 103 -10.14 -25.01 -9.87
C HIS A 103 -8.62 -25.12 -9.83
N PHE A 104 -8.03 -25.65 -8.75
CA PHE A 104 -6.58 -25.89 -8.68
C PHE A 104 -6.12 -27.13 -9.48
N LEU A 105 -7.05 -27.98 -9.93
CA LEU A 105 -6.73 -29.14 -10.77
C LEU A 105 -6.63 -28.78 -12.26
N HIS A 106 -7.10 -27.59 -12.64
CA HIS A 106 -7.19 -27.15 -14.02
C HIS A 106 -6.38 -25.85 -14.19
N PRO A 107 -5.45 -25.78 -15.15
CA PRO A 107 -4.82 -24.50 -15.49
C PRO A 107 -5.80 -23.64 -16.29
N ARG A 108 -5.71 -22.31 -16.15
CA ARG A 108 -6.40 -21.39 -17.07
C ARG A 108 -5.83 -21.66 -18.47
N SER A 109 -6.68 -22.14 -19.39
CA SER A 109 -6.26 -22.29 -20.79
C SER A 109 -5.91 -20.91 -21.33
N LEU A 110 -4.75 -20.78 -22.00
CA LEU A 110 -4.27 -19.56 -22.68
C LEU A 110 -5.23 -19.01 -23.76
N LEU A 111 -6.41 -19.61 -23.91
CA LEU A 111 -7.50 -19.19 -24.79
C LEU A 111 -8.39 -18.10 -24.15
N GLY A 112 -8.25 -17.82 -22.86
CA GLY A 112 -8.78 -16.59 -22.25
C GLY A 112 -7.80 -15.44 -22.45
N GLU A 113 -8.28 -14.21 -22.67
CA GLU A 113 -7.39 -13.05 -22.69
C GLU A 113 -6.56 -12.99 -21.40
N PRO A 114 -5.24 -12.76 -21.49
CA PRO A 114 -4.43 -12.50 -20.32
C PRO A 114 -4.96 -11.23 -19.67
N VAL A 115 -5.55 -11.37 -18.48
CA VAL A 115 -6.00 -10.22 -17.73
C VAL A 115 -4.76 -9.52 -17.16
N PRO A 116 -4.59 -8.21 -17.39
CA PRO A 116 -3.41 -7.49 -16.94
C PRO A 116 -3.21 -7.59 -15.43
N GLY A 117 -1.99 -7.93 -14.99
CA GLY A 117 -1.65 -8.02 -13.56
C GLY A 117 -1.93 -9.36 -12.90
N ILE A 118 -2.40 -10.38 -13.65
CA ILE A 118 -2.53 -11.75 -13.13
C ILE A 118 -1.25 -12.56 -13.40
N SER A 119 -0.86 -13.39 -12.42
CA SER A 119 0.26 -14.34 -12.49
C SER A 119 0.09 -15.38 -13.61
N ASP A 120 1.21 -15.90 -14.12
CA ASP A 120 1.25 -17.06 -15.03
C ASP A 120 0.69 -18.34 -14.39
N GLU A 121 0.57 -18.38 -13.06
CA GLU A 121 -0.04 -19.48 -12.28
C GLU A 121 -1.56 -19.31 -12.06
N ALA A 122 -2.25 -18.67 -13.01
CA ALA A 122 -3.68 -18.42 -12.92
C ALA A 122 -4.53 -19.68 -13.20
N HIS A 123 -5.62 -19.80 -12.45
CA HIS A 123 -6.62 -20.86 -12.61
C HIS A 123 -7.93 -20.34 -13.24
N PRO A 124 -8.87 -21.23 -13.62
CA PRO A 124 -10.23 -20.82 -13.99
C PRO A 124 -10.89 -20.01 -12.88
N SER A 125 -11.73 -19.05 -13.26
CA SER A 125 -12.44 -18.18 -12.30
C SER A 125 -13.33 -19.02 -11.38
N LEU A 126 -13.28 -18.73 -10.08
CA LEU A 126 -14.08 -19.39 -9.05
C LEU A 126 -15.46 -18.74 -8.93
N LEU A 127 -15.51 -17.42 -8.95
CA LEU A 127 -16.74 -16.63 -8.80
C LEU A 127 -16.83 -15.57 -9.89
N SER A 128 -18.04 -15.38 -10.42
CA SER A 128 -18.45 -14.12 -11.05
C SER A 128 -19.17 -13.27 -10.01
N ILE A 129 -18.82 -11.98 -9.92
CA ILE A 129 -19.28 -11.07 -8.88
C ILE A 129 -20.02 -9.89 -9.53
N ASN A 130 -21.15 -9.53 -8.94
CA ASN A 130 -21.86 -8.31 -9.22
C ASN A 130 -22.21 -7.59 -7.92
N ILE A 131 -21.82 -6.32 -7.83
CA ILE A 131 -22.12 -5.44 -6.71
C ILE A 131 -22.93 -4.30 -7.27
N LYS A 132 -24.15 -4.15 -6.79
CA LYS A 132 -25.08 -3.11 -7.22
C LYS A 132 -25.37 -2.20 -6.04
N MET A 133 -24.88 -0.98 -6.10
CA MET A 133 -25.26 0.09 -5.19
C MET A 133 -26.71 0.52 -5.46
N ASP A 134 -27.42 0.98 -4.44
CA ASP A 134 -28.79 1.50 -4.60
C ASP A 134 -28.84 2.72 -5.53
N PHE A 135 -27.81 3.56 -5.44
CA PHE A 135 -27.55 4.69 -6.33
C PHE A 135 -26.04 5.00 -6.35
N TYR A 136 -25.60 5.86 -7.27
CA TYR A 136 -24.21 6.28 -7.37
C TYR A 136 -23.78 7.03 -6.10
N GLY A 137 -22.69 6.60 -5.45
CA GLY A 137 -22.25 7.09 -4.14
C GLY A 137 -23.02 6.56 -2.93
N ALA A 138 -23.88 5.55 -3.08
CA ALA A 138 -24.56 4.93 -1.94
C ALA A 138 -23.59 4.09 -1.10
N SER A 139 -23.79 4.10 0.22
CA SER A 139 -23.12 3.18 1.16
C SER A 139 -23.85 1.83 1.30
N GLU A 140 -24.95 1.65 0.57
CA GLU A 140 -25.83 0.49 0.68
C GLU A 140 -26.08 -0.11 -0.70
N GLY A 141 -26.31 -1.42 -0.72
CA GLY A 141 -26.60 -2.13 -1.94
C GLY A 141 -26.66 -3.64 -1.80
N MET A 142 -26.53 -4.30 -2.95
CA MET A 142 -26.64 -5.74 -3.10
C MET A 142 -25.38 -6.34 -3.68
N PHE A 143 -24.84 -7.34 -2.99
CA PHE A 143 -23.80 -8.22 -3.48
C PHE A 143 -24.43 -9.51 -4.00
N SER A 144 -24.08 -9.90 -5.21
CA SER A 144 -24.45 -11.16 -5.85
C SER A 144 -23.20 -11.84 -6.39
N ALA A 145 -23.06 -13.13 -6.13
CA ALA A 145 -21.99 -13.93 -6.71
C ALA A 145 -22.51 -15.26 -7.24
N TRP A 146 -21.94 -15.72 -8.35
CA TRP A 146 -22.23 -17.00 -8.98
C TRP A 146 -20.98 -17.85 -8.99
N SER A 147 -21.09 -19.08 -8.51
CA SER A 147 -20.02 -20.07 -8.68
C SER A 147 -19.87 -20.43 -10.15
N LEU A 148 -18.61 -20.47 -10.59
CA LEU A 148 -18.24 -20.81 -11.95
C LEU A 148 -17.59 -22.20 -11.97
N PRO A 149 -18.04 -23.11 -12.85
CA PRO A 149 -17.41 -24.40 -13.03
C PRO A 149 -15.96 -24.28 -13.51
N SER A 150 -15.11 -25.20 -13.05
CA SER A 150 -13.71 -25.32 -13.48
C SER A 150 -13.56 -25.86 -14.91
N HIS A 151 -14.55 -26.62 -15.39
CA HIS A 151 -14.51 -27.33 -16.68
C HIS A 151 -15.05 -26.47 -17.83
N GLY A 152 -14.32 -26.43 -18.96
CA GLY A 152 -14.60 -25.50 -20.07
C GLY A 152 -16.02 -25.57 -20.66
N ARG A 153 -16.60 -26.76 -20.87
CA ARG A 153 -17.98 -26.87 -21.40
C ARG A 153 -19.03 -26.38 -20.40
N ALA A 154 -18.96 -26.87 -19.16
CA ALA A 154 -19.87 -26.47 -18.10
C ALA A 154 -19.74 -24.96 -17.78
N LEU A 155 -18.54 -24.40 -17.91
CA LEU A 155 -18.30 -22.96 -17.78
C LEU A 155 -19.01 -22.19 -18.90
N GLN A 156 -18.88 -22.60 -20.16
CA GLN A 156 -19.56 -21.95 -21.29
C GLN A 156 -21.09 -21.99 -21.11
N ASP A 157 -21.65 -23.15 -20.76
CA ASP A 157 -23.07 -23.31 -20.52
C ASP A 157 -23.54 -22.39 -19.36
N ARG A 158 -22.75 -22.31 -18.29
CA ARG A 158 -23.05 -21.43 -17.14
C ARG A 158 -22.98 -19.95 -17.52
N LEU A 159 -21.98 -19.53 -18.30
CA LEU A 159 -21.83 -18.14 -18.73
C LEU A 159 -22.97 -17.71 -19.67
N ALA A 160 -23.37 -18.58 -20.60
CA ALA A 160 -24.52 -18.32 -21.46
C ALA A 160 -25.82 -18.14 -20.64
N ALA A 161 -26.04 -19.02 -19.65
CA ALA A 161 -27.21 -18.93 -18.77
C ALA A 161 -27.20 -17.68 -17.87
N LEU A 162 -26.00 -17.18 -17.50
CA LEU A 162 -25.86 -15.90 -16.78
C LEU A 162 -26.19 -14.70 -17.66
N GLU A 163 -25.80 -14.73 -18.94
CA GLU A 163 -26.13 -13.68 -19.91
C GLU A 163 -27.65 -13.59 -20.14
N GLU A 164 -28.32 -14.75 -20.21
CA GLU A 164 -29.78 -14.85 -20.34
C GLU A 164 -30.53 -14.46 -19.04
N LYS A 165 -29.81 -14.26 -17.92
CA LYS A 165 -30.35 -13.96 -16.57
C LYS A 165 -31.26 -15.06 -16.01
N ASP A 166 -31.10 -16.29 -16.48
CA ASP A 166 -31.92 -17.44 -16.08
C ASP A 166 -31.40 -18.16 -14.83
N VAL A 167 -30.32 -17.65 -14.23
CA VAL A 167 -29.60 -18.30 -13.14
C VAL A 167 -29.64 -17.49 -11.85
N LYS A 168 -30.07 -18.14 -10.77
CA LYS A 168 -30.03 -17.56 -9.42
C LYS A 168 -28.58 -17.43 -8.92
N PRO A 169 -28.28 -16.36 -8.16
CA PRO A 169 -26.97 -16.21 -7.54
C PRO A 169 -26.72 -17.31 -6.52
N THR A 170 -25.49 -17.82 -6.52
CA THR A 170 -25.00 -18.78 -5.52
C THR A 170 -24.99 -18.15 -4.14
N VAL A 171 -24.65 -16.86 -4.07
CA VAL A 171 -24.61 -16.07 -2.85
C VAL A 171 -25.26 -14.71 -3.11
N LEU A 172 -26.18 -14.32 -2.23
CA LEU A 172 -26.81 -13.01 -2.20
C LEU A 172 -26.65 -12.40 -0.81
N ALA A 173 -26.18 -11.16 -0.73
CA ALA A 173 -26.00 -10.46 0.54
C ALA A 173 -26.28 -8.96 0.40
N GLY A 174 -27.12 -8.42 1.28
CA GLY A 174 -27.32 -6.98 1.41
C GLY A 174 -26.25 -6.38 2.29
N PHE A 175 -25.74 -5.23 1.87
CA PHE A 175 -24.76 -4.48 2.66
C PHE A 175 -25.23 -3.05 2.89
N SER A 176 -24.87 -2.54 4.07
CA SER A 176 -24.96 -1.14 4.44
C SER A 176 -23.69 -0.84 5.22
N PHE A 177 -22.87 0.04 4.67
CA PHE A 177 -21.64 0.50 5.30
C PHE A 177 -21.96 1.64 6.26
N TYR A 178 -21.54 1.49 7.50
CA TYR A 178 -21.67 2.53 8.52
C TYR A 178 -20.34 3.28 8.70
N PRO A 179 -20.34 4.61 8.86
CA PRO A 179 -19.18 5.35 9.31
C PRO A 179 -18.74 4.82 10.67
N GLU A 180 -17.46 4.45 10.78
CA GLU A 180 -16.90 4.03 12.06
C GLU A 180 -16.97 5.22 13.03
N ALA A 181 -17.46 4.99 14.25
CA ALA A 181 -17.73 6.07 15.19
C ALA A 181 -16.47 6.94 15.43
N PRO A 182 -16.58 8.27 15.52
CA PRO A 182 -15.45 9.20 15.65
C PRO A 182 -14.67 9.12 16.98
N ASN A 183 -14.86 8.04 17.76
CA ASN A 183 -14.25 7.83 19.06
C ASN A 183 -12.96 7.00 19.01
N ALA A 184 -12.51 6.55 17.84
CA ALA A 184 -11.13 6.10 17.67
C ALA A 184 -10.22 7.34 17.77
N SER A 185 -9.35 7.35 18.78
CA SER A 185 -8.54 8.51 19.17
C SER A 185 -7.84 9.19 17.98
N ARG A 186 -7.79 10.53 18.00
CA ARG A 186 -6.96 11.37 17.11
C ARG A 186 -5.44 11.14 17.23
N PHE A 187 -5.04 10.04 17.88
CA PHE A 187 -3.66 9.59 18.07
C PHE A 187 -3.40 8.21 17.44
N SER A 188 -4.34 7.69 16.65
CA SER A 188 -4.06 6.57 15.75
C SER A 188 -3.07 7.03 14.69
N LEU A 189 -2.02 6.24 14.45
CA LEU A 189 -1.03 6.41 13.37
C LEU A 189 -1.65 6.29 11.96
N ASN A 190 -2.98 6.30 11.85
CA ASN A 190 -3.74 6.18 10.62
C ASN A 190 -4.23 7.58 10.20
N ASP A 191 -3.50 8.23 9.30
CA ASP A 191 -3.90 9.43 8.55
C ASP A 191 -5.05 9.15 7.55
N ILE A 192 -6.01 8.28 7.91
CA ILE A 192 -7.00 7.78 6.94
C ILE A 192 -8.38 8.33 7.32
N LEU A 193 -8.95 9.11 6.39
CA LEU A 193 -10.26 9.76 6.52
C LEU A 193 -11.39 8.79 6.95
N SER A 194 -12.41 9.36 7.58
CA SER A 194 -13.60 8.70 8.15
C SER A 194 -14.54 8.12 7.07
N ALA A 195 -14.07 7.18 6.25
CA ALA A 195 -14.94 6.43 5.34
C ALA A 195 -15.81 5.43 6.12
N ALA A 196 -16.98 5.09 5.57
CA ALA A 196 -17.82 4.00 6.06
C ALA A 196 -17.11 2.67 5.79
N ARG A 197 -16.56 2.07 6.85
CA ARG A 197 -15.57 0.99 6.72
C ARG A 197 -16.13 -0.39 6.96
N MET A 198 -17.24 -0.51 7.68
CA MET A 198 -17.74 -1.80 8.13
C MET A 198 -19.18 -2.02 7.68
N ALA A 199 -19.41 -3.20 7.10
CA ALA A 199 -20.73 -3.72 6.78
C ALA A 199 -20.86 -5.12 7.39
N SER A 200 -22.02 -5.42 7.94
CA SER A 200 -22.35 -6.74 8.45
C SER A 200 -23.80 -7.04 8.14
N GLY A 201 -24.09 -8.29 7.86
CA GLY A 201 -25.45 -8.69 7.52
C GLY A 201 -25.55 -10.17 7.28
N ASP A 202 -26.73 -10.56 6.81
CA ASP A 202 -27.05 -11.95 6.49
C ASP A 202 -26.69 -12.26 5.03
N ILE A 203 -26.25 -13.49 4.82
CA ILE A 203 -26.03 -14.09 3.52
C ILE A 203 -27.12 -15.11 3.28
N VAL A 204 -27.66 -15.13 2.06
CA VAL A 204 -28.55 -16.18 1.57
C VAL A 204 -27.85 -16.92 0.44
N MET A 205 -27.74 -18.23 0.57
CA MET A 205 -27.19 -19.10 -0.47
C MET A 205 -28.29 -19.66 -1.37
N GLU A 206 -27.91 -20.16 -2.54
CA GLU A 206 -28.82 -20.76 -3.54
C GLU A 206 -29.73 -21.84 -2.97
N ASP A 207 -29.20 -22.67 -2.07
CA ASP A 207 -29.90 -23.78 -1.41
C ASP A 207 -30.85 -23.32 -0.29
N GLY A 208 -30.93 -22.01 -0.03
CA GLY A 208 -31.72 -21.43 1.05
C GLY A 208 -31.02 -21.44 2.41
N GLU A 209 -29.82 -22.01 2.50
CA GLU A 209 -28.94 -21.90 3.66
C GLU A 209 -28.60 -20.43 3.94
N LYS A 210 -28.45 -20.11 5.22
CA LYS A 210 -28.16 -18.75 5.68
C LYS A 210 -26.80 -18.69 6.34
N GLY A 211 -26.14 -17.54 6.20
CA GLY A 211 -24.91 -17.23 6.90
C GLY A 211 -24.91 -15.79 7.37
N THR A 212 -23.83 -15.41 8.03
CA THR A 212 -23.56 -14.02 8.40
C THR A 212 -22.21 -13.62 7.85
N TYR A 213 -22.07 -12.36 7.46
CA TYR A 213 -20.77 -11.81 7.10
C TYR A 213 -20.44 -10.55 7.89
N THR A 214 -19.15 -10.26 7.93
CA THR A 214 -18.60 -9.01 8.41
C THR A 214 -17.50 -8.60 7.45
N PHE A 215 -17.73 -7.52 6.74
CA PHE A 215 -16.81 -6.92 5.79
C PHE A 215 -16.25 -5.63 6.40
N SER A 216 -14.95 -5.45 6.36
CA SER A 216 -14.28 -4.25 6.88
C SER A 216 -13.16 -3.78 5.96
N PHE A 217 -13.23 -2.53 5.50
CA PHE A 217 -12.09 -1.83 4.91
C PHE A 217 -11.15 -1.35 6.02
N LEU A 218 -9.90 -1.81 6.00
CA LEU A 218 -8.84 -1.35 6.88
C LEU A 218 -8.20 -0.07 6.34
N SER A 219 -8.11 0.01 5.02
CA SER A 219 -7.71 1.20 4.27
C SER A 219 -8.35 1.19 2.89
N ASP A 220 -8.10 2.23 2.11
CA ASP A 220 -8.49 2.34 0.69
C ASP A 220 -7.95 1.21 -0.20
N HIS A 221 -6.96 0.48 0.30
CA HIS A 221 -6.26 -0.58 -0.43
C HIS A 221 -6.29 -1.93 0.30
N GLU A 222 -6.98 -2.03 1.43
CA GLU A 222 -6.92 -3.22 2.27
C GLU A 222 -8.28 -3.50 2.92
N PHE A 223 -8.72 -4.75 2.84
CA PHE A 223 -9.96 -5.17 3.45
C PHE A 223 -9.85 -6.55 4.10
N THR A 224 -10.79 -6.81 5.00
CA THR A 224 -11.05 -8.12 5.59
C THR A 224 -12.51 -8.48 5.39
N LEU A 225 -12.77 -9.75 5.12
CA LEU A 225 -14.12 -10.30 5.05
C LEU A 225 -14.13 -11.60 5.86
N MET A 226 -15.03 -11.65 6.83
CA MET A 226 -15.34 -12.84 7.61
C MET A 226 -16.71 -13.32 7.19
N VAL A 227 -16.81 -14.59 6.80
CA VAL A 227 -18.09 -15.24 6.49
C VAL A 227 -18.25 -16.46 7.39
N ARG A 228 -19.43 -16.59 7.98
CA ARG A 228 -19.82 -17.73 8.79
C ARG A 228 -21.09 -18.32 8.20
N LEU A 229 -20.99 -19.52 7.66
CA LEU A 229 -22.12 -20.23 7.09
C LEU A 229 -22.75 -21.11 8.18
N ALA A 230 -24.08 -21.07 8.31
CA ALA A 230 -24.77 -21.96 9.24
C ALA A 230 -24.79 -23.37 8.66
N GLY A 231 -24.06 -24.29 9.29
CA GLY A 231 -24.21 -25.72 8.99
C GLY A 231 -25.34 -26.34 9.82
N ASP A 232 -25.80 -27.54 9.41
CA ASP A 232 -26.83 -28.34 10.10
C ASP A 232 -26.53 -28.62 11.59
N SER A 233 -25.30 -28.39 12.05
CA SER A 233 -24.91 -28.49 13.46
C SER A 233 -23.85 -27.45 13.81
N ALA A 234 -23.77 -27.03 15.09
CA ALA A 234 -22.82 -26.01 15.56
C ALA A 234 -21.33 -26.36 15.34
N SER A 235 -21.03 -27.64 15.05
CA SER A 235 -19.69 -28.15 14.68
C SER A 235 -19.44 -28.21 13.17
N ALA A 236 -20.46 -27.96 12.34
CA ALA A 236 -20.40 -28.01 10.87
C ALA A 236 -20.49 -26.61 10.23
N ALA A 237 -20.45 -25.54 11.03
CA ALA A 237 -20.40 -24.18 10.51
C ALA A 237 -19.04 -23.94 9.85
N ASP A 238 -19.05 -23.66 8.55
CA ASP A 238 -17.83 -23.28 7.83
C ASP A 238 -17.54 -21.80 8.10
N ASN A 239 -16.29 -21.53 8.47
CA ASN A 239 -15.80 -20.18 8.70
C ASN A 239 -14.78 -19.88 7.61
N LEU A 240 -15.02 -18.78 6.92
CA LEU A 240 -14.16 -18.25 5.89
C LEU A 240 -13.60 -16.92 6.39
N TRP A 241 -12.29 -16.78 6.31
CA TRP A 241 -11.60 -15.52 6.51
C TRP A 241 -10.88 -15.14 5.23
N VAL A 242 -11.09 -13.91 4.80
CA VAL A 242 -10.58 -13.37 3.56
C VAL A 242 -9.86 -12.07 3.90
N HIS A 243 -8.63 -11.94 3.44
CA HIS A 243 -7.85 -10.72 3.53
C HIS A 243 -7.45 -10.30 2.13
N GLY A 244 -7.75 -9.06 1.77
CA GLY A 244 -7.45 -8.51 0.46
C GLY A 244 -6.58 -7.27 0.56
N TYR A 245 -5.60 -7.16 -0.33
CA TYR A 245 -4.69 -6.04 -0.43
C TYR A 245 -4.44 -5.65 -1.88
N THR A 246 -4.31 -4.35 -2.15
CA THR A 246 -3.86 -3.82 -3.43
C THR A 246 -2.76 -2.78 -3.24
N ALA A 247 -1.96 -2.55 -4.27
CA ALA A 247 -0.94 -1.52 -4.21
C ALA A 247 -1.60 -0.13 -4.19
N PRO A 248 -1.08 0.84 -3.40
CA PRO A 248 -1.64 2.17 -3.36
C PRO A 248 -1.71 2.83 -4.72
N ASN A 249 -2.93 3.13 -5.19
CA ASN A 249 -3.13 3.85 -6.44
C ASN A 249 -3.10 5.36 -6.19
N MET A 250 -1.98 6.00 -6.49
CA MET A 250 -1.78 7.43 -6.26
C MET A 250 -2.62 8.33 -7.19
N GLU A 251 -3.19 7.78 -8.26
CA GLU A 251 -4.10 8.50 -9.17
C GLU A 251 -5.52 8.58 -8.61
N LEU A 252 -5.97 7.53 -7.91
CA LEU A 252 -7.28 7.48 -7.25
C LEU A 252 -7.22 8.04 -5.82
N PHE A 253 -6.08 7.91 -5.14
CA PHE A 253 -5.91 8.24 -3.72
C PHE A 253 -4.73 9.21 -3.52
N PRO A 254 -4.89 10.50 -3.86
CA PRO A 254 -3.84 11.49 -3.63
C PRO A 254 -3.68 11.74 -2.12
N ARG A 255 -2.59 11.26 -1.53
CA ARG A 255 -2.30 11.53 -0.11
C ARG A 255 -1.90 13.00 0.08
N PRO A 256 -2.65 13.80 0.85
CA PRO A 256 -2.22 15.14 1.19
C PRO A 256 -0.91 15.04 1.98
N GLY A 257 0.16 15.68 1.48
CA GLY A 257 1.47 15.68 2.13
C GLY A 257 2.58 14.90 1.42
N GLN A 258 2.29 14.16 0.34
CA GLN A 258 3.33 13.82 -0.65
C GLN A 258 3.57 14.99 -1.60
N GLU A 259 3.84 16.17 -1.06
CA GLU A 259 4.53 17.18 -1.84
C GLU A 259 5.90 16.58 -2.19
N LYS A 260 6.10 16.21 -3.46
CA LYS A 260 7.43 15.91 -3.98
C LYS A 260 8.30 17.08 -3.57
N LEU A 261 9.19 16.88 -2.59
CA LEU A 261 10.08 17.92 -2.11
C LEU A 261 10.66 18.61 -3.34
N PRO A 262 10.51 19.94 -3.44
CA PRO A 262 10.85 20.62 -4.66
C PRO A 262 12.32 20.36 -4.96
N VAL A 263 12.65 20.07 -6.22
CA VAL A 263 13.95 19.49 -6.62
C VAL A 263 15.16 20.30 -6.11
N TRP A 264 15.00 21.60 -5.89
CA TRP A 264 16.00 22.48 -5.27
C TRP A 264 16.42 22.04 -3.86
N TRP A 265 15.57 21.35 -3.10
CA TRP A 265 15.86 20.85 -1.76
C TRP A 265 16.96 19.78 -1.78
N ILE A 266 16.98 18.93 -2.81
CA ILE A 266 18.05 17.94 -3.02
C ILE A 266 19.38 18.65 -3.23
N TRP A 267 19.39 19.70 -4.05
CA TRP A 267 20.59 20.51 -4.32
C TRP A 267 21.04 21.29 -3.07
N ALA A 268 20.12 21.79 -2.26
CA ALA A 268 20.42 22.45 -1.00
C ALA A 268 21.10 21.51 0.00
N LEU A 269 20.59 20.28 0.16
CA LEU A 269 21.20 19.26 1.03
C LEU A 269 22.58 18.82 0.54
N GLN A 270 22.76 18.64 -0.77
CA GLN A 270 24.08 18.38 -1.35
C GLN A 270 25.06 19.53 -1.09
N GLY A 271 24.59 20.79 -1.21
CA GLY A 271 25.37 21.97 -0.87
C GLY A 271 25.84 21.98 0.58
N VAL A 272 24.94 21.70 1.53
CA VAL A 272 25.27 21.58 2.96
C VAL A 272 26.33 20.48 3.18
N TRP A 273 26.19 19.35 2.50
CA TRP A 273 27.14 18.24 2.63
C TRP A 273 28.55 18.61 2.13
N VAL A 274 28.64 19.30 0.99
CA VAL A 274 29.92 19.81 0.45
C VAL A 274 30.55 20.83 1.40
N VAL A 275 29.76 21.73 2.00
CA VAL A 275 30.28 22.71 2.98
C VAL A 275 30.84 22.00 4.22
N LEU A 276 30.13 21.01 4.76
CA LEU A 276 30.60 20.21 5.90
C LEU A 276 31.90 19.46 5.56
N LEU A 277 31.99 18.88 4.35
CA LEU A 277 33.19 18.20 3.89
C LEU A 277 34.37 19.17 3.75
N LEU A 278 34.17 20.36 3.20
CA LEU A 278 35.20 21.39 3.13
C LEU A 278 35.67 21.85 4.52
N LEU A 279 34.75 21.97 5.48
CA LEU A 279 35.08 22.28 6.87
C LEU A 279 35.91 21.17 7.53
N GLN A 280 35.60 19.90 7.26
CA GLN A 280 36.42 18.77 7.73
C GLN A 280 37.83 18.79 7.14
N PHE A 281 37.96 19.02 5.83
CA PHE A 281 39.28 19.15 5.18
C PHE A 281 40.08 20.34 5.73
N ARG A 282 39.43 21.48 5.99
CA ARG A 282 40.07 22.63 6.63
C ARG A 282 40.54 22.29 8.04
N SER A 283 39.69 21.65 8.85
CA SER A 283 40.05 21.22 10.21
C SER A 283 41.25 20.26 10.19
N LEU A 284 41.27 19.30 9.27
CA LEU A 284 42.39 18.37 9.09
C LEU A 284 43.67 19.09 8.64
N TYR A 285 43.56 20.08 7.75
CA TYR A 285 44.69 20.86 7.28
C TYR A 285 45.27 21.79 8.36
N VAL A 286 44.42 22.45 9.14
CA VAL A 286 44.86 23.27 10.28
C VAL A 286 45.50 22.41 11.37
N ASN A 287 44.92 21.22 11.64
CA ASN A 287 45.52 20.26 12.58
C ASN A 287 46.84 19.68 12.07
N SER A 288 47.01 19.48 10.76
CA SER A 288 48.27 18.99 10.20
C SER A 288 49.37 20.07 10.15
N GLN A 289 48.97 21.34 10.15
CA GLN A 289 49.89 22.47 10.30
C GLN A 289 50.21 22.84 11.75
N ALA A 290 49.52 22.28 12.74
CA ALA A 290 49.89 22.47 14.14
C ALA A 290 51.28 21.84 14.35
N PRO A 291 52.35 22.64 14.58
CA PRO A 291 53.67 22.09 14.78
C PRO A 291 53.64 21.20 16.02
N GLY A 292 54.26 20.02 15.94
CA GLY A 292 54.31 18.97 16.97
C GLY A 292 54.96 19.41 18.29
N GLY A 293 54.36 20.37 19.00
CA GLY A 293 54.86 20.93 20.25
C GLY A 293 54.53 20.09 21.50
N ARG A 294 53.66 19.08 21.40
CA ARG A 294 53.25 18.29 22.57
C ARG A 294 54.08 17.02 22.84
N GLN A 295 54.94 16.56 21.92
CA GLN A 295 55.80 15.40 22.19
C GLN A 295 57.16 15.77 22.81
N ASN A 296 57.65 17.00 22.64
CA ASN A 296 58.94 17.41 23.21
C ASN A 296 58.86 17.89 24.67
N GLN A 297 57.70 18.32 25.17
CA GLN A 297 57.55 18.67 26.60
C GLN A 297 57.60 17.43 27.52
N LYS A 298 57.08 16.27 27.09
CA LYS A 298 57.16 15.04 27.89
C LYS A 298 58.57 14.43 27.93
N LYS A 299 59.39 14.60 26.88
CA LYS A 299 60.81 14.17 26.87
C LYS A 299 61.73 15.12 27.66
N GLY A 300 61.44 16.43 27.68
CA GLY A 300 62.18 17.39 28.51
C GLY A 300 62.00 17.13 30.01
N GLN A 301 60.75 16.93 30.46
CA GLN A 301 60.45 16.68 31.88
C GLN A 301 60.97 15.33 32.39
N THR A 302 61.09 14.31 31.55
CA THR A 302 61.67 13.02 31.96
C THR A 302 63.19 13.05 32.06
N LEU A 303 63.89 13.86 31.24
CA LEU A 303 65.34 14.03 31.33
C LEU A 303 65.77 14.86 32.55
N ASP A 304 64.98 15.86 32.93
CA ASP A 304 65.25 16.67 34.12
C ASP A 304 64.99 15.90 35.42
N ALA A 305 63.93 15.07 35.46
CA ALA A 305 63.66 14.17 36.59
C ALA A 305 64.73 13.06 36.77
N ILE A 306 65.44 12.67 35.71
CA ILE A 306 66.54 11.70 35.78
C ILE A 306 67.86 12.36 36.24
N LYS A 307 68.09 13.64 35.91
CA LYS A 307 69.26 14.38 36.41
C LYS A 307 69.18 14.69 37.89
N GLU A 308 67.97 14.97 38.43
CA GLU A 308 67.79 15.24 39.86
C GLU A 308 68.04 14.01 40.75
N LYS A 309 67.84 12.78 40.22
CA LYS A 309 68.14 11.53 40.93
C LYS A 309 69.62 11.10 40.94
N LYS A 310 70.49 11.76 40.16
CA LYS A 310 71.94 11.44 40.12
C LYS A 310 72.81 12.33 41.03
N ASN A 311 72.22 13.33 41.68
CA ASN A 311 72.90 14.27 42.59
C ASN A 311 72.44 14.13 44.06
N LYS A 312 71.85 13.00 44.42
CA LYS A 312 71.68 12.51 45.80
C LYS A 312 72.34 11.15 45.91
#